data_AF-A0A967M0K5-F1
#
_entry.id   AF-A0A967M0K5-F1
#
_cell.length_a   1.000
_cell.length_b   1.000
_cell.length_c   1.000
_cell.angle_alpha   90.00
_cell.angle_beta   90.00
_cell.angle_gamma   90.00
#
_symmetry.space_group_name_H-M   'P 1'
#
loop_
_entity.id
_entity.type
_entity.pdbx_description
1 polymer ?
#
loop_
_entity_poly.entity_id
_entity_poly.type
_entity_poly.pdbx_seq_one_letter_code
_entity_poly.pdbx_strand_id
1 'polypeptide(L)'
;MSFEFNADEILEMAQHIERNGARFYRRAAELVEEAAIRKLLEDLAAWEDGHERVFVTMRADLAAQEREPQVFDPEHEISMYLRAMADGHVFDARVDPADTLTGSESAEDILRMAIGQEKDSIVF
;
A
#
# COMPACT_ATOMS: atom_id res chain seq x y z
N MET A 1 22.05 -9.16 3.68
CA MET A 1 21.18 -10.20 4.26
C MET A 1 20.04 -10.38 3.29
N SER A 2 19.84 -11.58 2.75
CA SER A 2 18.59 -11.92 2.06
C SER A 2 17.57 -12.20 3.15
N PHE A 3 16.57 -11.33 3.27
CA PHE A 3 15.41 -11.59 4.12
C PHE A 3 14.48 -12.48 3.28
N GLU A 4 14.29 -13.73 3.70
CA GLU A 4 13.32 -14.64 3.10
C GLU A 4 11.98 -14.42 3.82
N PHE A 5 11.02 -13.83 3.12
CA PHE A 5 9.67 -13.59 3.61
C PHE A 5 8.77 -14.79 3.32
N ASN A 6 7.83 -15.10 4.20
CA ASN A 6 6.79 -16.08 3.91
C ASN A 6 5.61 -15.44 3.16
N ALA A 7 4.70 -16.28 2.66
CA ALA A 7 3.58 -15.80 1.86
C ALA A 7 2.57 -14.97 2.67
N ASP A 8 2.40 -15.25 3.97
CA ASP A 8 1.50 -14.49 4.84
C ASP A 8 1.98 -13.05 5.02
N GLU A 9 3.28 -12.88 5.24
CA GLU A 9 3.94 -11.59 5.41
C GLU A 9 3.87 -10.76 4.13
N ILE A 10 4.18 -11.36 2.97
CA ILE A 10 4.08 -10.68 1.67
C ILE A 10 2.64 -10.21 1.41
N LEU A 11 1.64 -11.05 1.68
CA LEU A 11 0.25 -10.68 1.47
C LEU A 11 -0.26 -9.66 2.47
N GLU A 12 0.27 -9.64 3.70
CA GLU A 12 -0.01 -8.58 4.66
C GLU A 12 0.54 -7.24 4.19
N MET A 13 1.78 -7.21 3.69
CA MET A 13 2.38 -6.00 3.12
C MET A 13 1.58 -5.50 1.93
N ALA A 14 1.20 -6.39 1.01
CA ALA A 14 0.37 -6.05 -0.14
C ALA A 14 -0.96 -5.41 0.29
N GLN A 15 -1.66 -5.98 1.28
CA GLN A 15 -2.88 -5.35 1.83
C GLN A 15 -2.62 -3.96 2.40
N HIS A 16 -1.49 -3.75 3.07
CA HIS A 16 -1.14 -2.44 3.61
C HIS A 16 -0.88 -1.40 2.51
N ILE A 17 -0.20 -1.80 1.44
CA ILE A 17 0.07 -0.95 0.27
C ILE A 17 -1.25 -0.49 -0.38
N GLU A 18 -2.15 -1.42 -0.69
CA GLU A 18 -3.44 -1.10 -1.31
C GLU A 18 -4.32 -0.22 -0.41
N ARG A 19 -4.33 -0.46 0.92
CA ARG A 19 -5.05 0.41 1.87
C ARG A 19 -4.51 1.83 1.86
N ASN A 20 -3.19 1.99 1.70
CA ASN A 20 -2.54 3.29 1.66
C ASN A 20 -2.86 4.01 0.33
N GLY A 21 -2.76 3.31 -0.81
CA GLY A 21 -3.18 3.82 -2.12
C GLY A 21 -4.64 4.29 -2.12
N ALA A 22 -5.55 3.47 -1.59
CA ALA A 22 -6.96 3.83 -1.49
C ALA A 22 -7.20 5.09 -0.64
N ARG A 23 -6.43 5.32 0.43
CA ARG A 23 -6.55 6.55 1.24
C ARG A 23 -5.98 7.76 0.51
N PHE A 24 -4.81 7.61 -0.13
CA PHE A 24 -4.21 8.65 -0.97
C PHE A 24 -5.19 9.14 -2.03
N TYR A 25 -5.77 8.22 -2.81
CA TYR A 25 -6.65 8.58 -3.92
C TYR A 25 -7.95 9.28 -3.46
N ARG A 26 -8.56 8.80 -2.36
CA ARG A 26 -9.73 9.48 -1.78
C ARG A 26 -9.37 10.89 -1.33
N ARG A 27 -8.23 11.06 -0.65
CA ARG A 27 -7.78 12.37 -0.19
C ARG A 27 -7.48 13.30 -1.37
N ALA A 28 -6.82 12.81 -2.40
CA ALA A 28 -6.54 13.56 -3.61
C ALA A 28 -7.83 14.02 -4.32
N ALA A 29 -8.85 13.16 -4.38
CA ALA A 29 -10.15 13.48 -4.96
C ALA A 29 -10.85 14.66 -4.24
N GLU A 30 -10.68 14.78 -2.91
CA GLU A 30 -11.20 15.90 -2.14
C GLU A 30 -10.53 17.24 -2.47
N LEU A 31 -9.26 17.19 -2.91
CA LEU A 31 -8.42 18.37 -3.14
C LEU A 31 -8.50 18.92 -4.57
N VAL A 32 -8.95 18.12 -5.55
CA VAL A 32 -9.03 18.55 -6.96
C VAL A 32 -10.40 19.15 -7.30
N GLU A 33 -10.43 20.32 -7.93
CA GLU A 33 -11.68 20.96 -8.37
C GLU A 33 -12.24 20.36 -9.67
N GLU A 34 -11.37 19.88 -10.55
CA GLU A 34 -11.78 19.36 -11.86
C GLU A 34 -12.52 18.04 -11.73
N ALA A 35 -13.80 18.02 -12.12
CA ALA A 35 -14.70 16.87 -11.95
C ALA A 35 -14.20 15.60 -12.64
N ALA A 36 -13.54 15.72 -13.80
CA ALA A 36 -12.99 14.56 -14.51
C ALA A 36 -11.85 13.89 -13.74
N ILE A 37 -10.95 14.70 -13.17
CA ILE A 37 -9.81 14.23 -12.38
C ILE A 37 -10.29 13.68 -11.03
N ARG A 38 -11.24 14.36 -10.39
CA ARG A 38 -11.89 13.87 -9.17
C ARG A 38 -12.45 12.46 -9.35
N LYS A 39 -13.23 12.26 -10.42
CA LYS A 39 -13.82 10.96 -10.73
C LYS A 39 -12.75 9.91 -10.98
N LEU A 40 -11.70 10.24 -11.73
CA LEU A 40 -10.59 9.30 -11.95
C LEU A 40 -9.96 8.86 -10.62
N LEU A 41 -9.70 9.78 -9.70
CA LEU A 41 -9.12 9.45 -8.40
C LEU A 41 -10.09 8.61 -7.53
N GLU A 42 -11.39 8.90 -7.56
CA GLU A 42 -12.41 8.06 -6.90
C GLU A 42 -12.47 6.64 -7.48
N ASP A 43 -12.37 6.51 -8.81
CA ASP A 43 -12.35 5.22 -9.50
C ASP A 43 -11.08 4.43 -9.12
N LEU A 44 -9.91 5.10 -9.07
CA LEU A 44 -8.65 4.49 -8.62
C LEU A 44 -8.74 4.01 -7.16
N ALA A 45 -9.27 4.83 -6.25
CA ALA A 45 -9.48 4.40 -4.86
C ALA A 45 -10.35 3.13 -4.75
N ALA A 46 -11.39 3.03 -5.60
CA ALA A 46 -12.27 1.86 -5.62
C ALA A 46 -11.58 0.60 -6.18
N TRP A 47 -10.58 0.77 -7.06
CA TRP A 47 -9.76 -0.33 -7.58
C TRP A 47 -8.82 -0.87 -6.50
N GLU A 48 -8.15 0.02 -5.76
CA GLU A 48 -7.29 -0.33 -4.62
C GLU A 48 -8.09 -1.11 -3.54
N ASP A 49 -9.32 -0.68 -3.23
CA ASP A 49 -10.21 -1.46 -2.35
C ASP A 49 -10.51 -2.86 -2.92
N GLY A 50 -10.56 -2.99 -4.24
CA GLY A 50 -10.70 -4.27 -4.94
C GLY A 50 -9.49 -5.16 -4.76
N HIS A 51 -8.30 -4.61 -4.96
CA HIS A 51 -7.04 -5.32 -4.77
C HIS A 51 -6.86 -5.76 -3.32
N GLU A 52 -7.16 -4.90 -2.35
CA GLU A 52 -7.11 -5.22 -0.92
C GLU A 52 -7.97 -6.45 -0.59
N ARG A 53 -9.21 -6.49 -1.10
CA ARG A 53 -10.10 -7.66 -0.93
C ARG A 53 -9.53 -8.92 -1.56
N VAL A 54 -8.87 -8.80 -2.71
CA VAL A 54 -8.20 -9.94 -3.37
C VAL A 54 -7.08 -10.46 -2.49
N PHE A 55 -6.21 -9.59 -1.96
CA PHE A 55 -5.12 -10.02 -1.07
C PHE A 55 -5.61 -10.54 0.28
N VAL A 56 -6.69 -10.00 0.84
CA VAL A 56 -7.35 -10.56 2.03
C VAL A 56 -7.82 -11.99 1.76
N THR A 57 -8.45 -12.22 0.60
CA THR A 57 -8.92 -13.56 0.20
C THR A 57 -7.74 -14.52 0.00
N MET A 58 -6.71 -14.10 -0.73
CA MET A 58 -5.49 -14.89 -0.93
C MET A 58 -4.83 -15.27 0.40
N ARG A 59 -4.73 -14.34 1.34
CA ARG A 59 -4.12 -14.59 2.67
C ARG A 59 -4.97 -15.56 3.49
N ALA A 60 -6.30 -15.44 3.42
CA ALA A 60 -7.21 -16.36 4.09
C ALA A 60 -7.11 -17.80 3.56
N ASP A 61 -6.84 -17.96 2.26
CA ASP A 61 -6.72 -19.25 1.58
C ASP A 61 -5.36 -19.93 1.73
N LEU A 62 -4.35 -19.25 2.32
CA LEU A 62 -3.04 -19.83 2.58
C LEU A 62 -3.14 -21.11 3.45
N ALA A 63 -2.44 -22.15 3.01
CA ALA A 63 -2.27 -23.37 3.80
C ALA A 63 -1.42 -23.08 5.06
N ALA A 64 -1.60 -23.89 6.10
CA ALA A 64 -0.87 -23.71 7.36
C ALA A 64 0.67 -23.70 7.18
N GLN A 65 1.17 -24.48 6.21
CA GLN A 65 2.59 -24.55 5.86
C GLN A 65 3.13 -23.29 5.20
N GLU A 66 2.28 -22.52 4.51
CA GLU A 66 2.66 -21.26 3.84
C GLU A 66 2.65 -20.07 4.82
N ARG A 67 2.01 -20.27 5.98
CA ARG A 67 2.00 -19.33 7.10
C ARG A 67 3.13 -19.57 8.10
N GLU A 68 3.87 -20.68 7.98
CA GLU A 68 4.96 -20.93 8.91
C GLU A 68 6.08 -19.91 8.69
N PRO A 69 6.59 -19.27 9.77
CA PRO A 69 7.77 -18.44 9.67
C PRO A 69 8.92 -19.26 9.09
N GLN A 70 9.53 -18.79 8.00
CA GLN A 70 10.72 -19.46 7.43
C GLN A 70 11.95 -19.30 8.35
N VAL A 71 11.86 -18.39 9.32
CA VAL A 71 12.90 -18.10 10.32
C VAL A 71 12.27 -18.12 11.73
N PHE A 72 12.98 -18.71 12.70
CA PHE A 72 12.56 -18.70 14.10
C PHE A 72 12.71 -17.28 14.68
N ASP A 73 11.58 -16.59 14.85
CA ASP A 73 11.50 -15.22 15.34
C ASP A 73 10.52 -15.09 16.52
N PRO A 74 10.96 -15.48 17.74
CA PRO A 74 10.09 -15.47 18.92
C PRO A 74 9.67 -14.06 19.37
N GLU A 75 10.44 -13.03 19.01
CA GLU A 75 10.19 -11.63 19.38
C GLU A 75 9.45 -10.85 18.27
N HIS A 76 9.11 -11.49 17.14
CA HIS A 76 8.46 -10.88 15.98
C HIS A 76 9.24 -9.67 15.41
N GLU A 77 10.58 -9.67 15.55
CA GLU A 77 11.45 -8.60 15.06
C GLU A 77 11.39 -8.48 13.53
N ILE A 78 11.21 -9.60 12.82
CA ILE A 78 11.02 -9.65 11.37
C ILE A 78 9.68 -9.03 11.01
N SER A 79 8.60 -9.30 11.75
CA SER A 79 7.29 -8.65 11.56
C SER A 79 7.32 -7.14 11.80
N MET A 80 8.10 -6.68 12.79
CA MET A 80 8.30 -5.24 13.03
C MET A 80 9.16 -4.59 11.93
N TYR A 81 10.19 -5.28 11.46
CA TYR A 81 11.00 -4.85 10.34
C TYR A 81 10.23 -4.85 9.02
N LEU A 82 9.35 -5.83 8.81
CA LEU A 82 8.40 -5.94 7.70
C LEU A 82 7.50 -4.73 7.64
N ARG A 83 6.88 -4.38 8.77
CA ARG A 83 6.14 -3.13 8.90
C ARG A 83 7.02 -1.95 8.49
N ALA A 84 8.20 -1.80 9.10
CA ALA A 84 9.13 -0.71 8.77
C ALA A 84 9.63 -0.66 7.31
N MET A 85 9.66 -1.79 6.58
CA MET A 85 10.14 -1.88 5.19
C MET A 85 9.03 -1.64 4.17
N ALA A 86 7.83 -2.19 4.37
CA ALA A 86 6.63 -1.75 3.64
C ALA A 86 6.49 -0.23 3.83
N ASP A 87 6.68 0.19 5.07
CA ASP A 87 6.69 1.58 5.48
C ASP A 87 8.00 2.32 5.13
N GLY A 88 8.92 1.76 4.35
CA GLY A 88 10.22 2.38 4.07
C GLY A 88 10.53 2.49 2.59
N HIS A 89 9.98 1.59 1.79
CA HIS A 89 10.18 1.53 0.33
C HIS A 89 8.93 1.86 -0.46
N VAL A 90 7.74 1.70 0.12
CA VAL A 90 6.47 2.06 -0.54
C VAL A 90 5.84 3.29 0.10
N PHE A 91 6.02 3.54 1.40
CA PHE A 91 5.54 4.76 2.07
C PHE A 91 6.33 5.04 3.36
N ASP A 92 7.14 6.09 3.46
CA ASP A 92 7.85 6.45 4.71
C ASP A 92 6.92 6.38 5.94
N ALA A 93 7.21 5.50 6.91
CA ALA A 93 6.39 5.04 8.06
C ALA A 93 5.86 6.13 8.97
N ARG A 94 6.28 7.36 8.72
CA ARG A 94 5.94 8.55 9.50
C ARG A 94 4.91 9.42 8.81
N VAL A 95 4.56 9.14 7.56
CA VAL A 95 3.68 9.98 6.76
C VAL A 95 2.70 9.07 6.02
N ASP A 96 1.43 9.09 6.42
CA ASP A 96 0.36 8.51 5.61
C ASP A 96 0.45 9.17 4.22
N PRO A 97 0.39 8.46 3.09
CA PRO A 97 0.43 9.13 1.80
C PRO A 97 -0.69 10.16 1.62
N ALA A 98 -1.83 9.99 2.30
CA ALA A 98 -2.83 11.05 2.37
C ALA A 98 -2.31 12.33 3.04
N ASP A 99 -1.40 12.22 4.01
CA ASP A 99 -0.74 13.35 4.70
C ASP A 99 0.36 14.01 3.85
N THR A 100 0.82 13.36 2.76
CA THR A 100 1.72 14.01 1.80
C THR A 100 1.01 15.08 0.97
N LEU A 101 -0.31 15.04 0.91
CA LEU A 101 -1.14 16.01 0.19
C LEU A 101 -1.46 17.21 1.10
N THR A 102 -0.80 18.33 0.83
CA THR A 102 -0.99 19.57 1.58
C THR A 102 -2.22 20.36 1.14
N GLY A 103 -2.80 20.03 -0.02
CA GLY A 103 -3.88 20.78 -0.67
C GLY A 103 -3.40 21.97 -1.49
N SER A 104 -2.07 22.13 -1.65
CA SER A 104 -1.47 23.16 -2.51
C SER A 104 -0.97 22.61 -3.84
N GLU A 105 -1.03 21.29 -4.02
CA GLU A 105 -0.60 20.56 -5.21
C GLU A 105 -1.52 20.85 -6.40
N SER A 106 -0.92 20.94 -7.59
CA SER A 106 -1.71 20.95 -8.81
C SER A 106 -2.23 19.55 -9.13
N ALA A 107 -3.23 19.46 -10.02
CA ALA A 107 -3.70 18.17 -10.50
C ALA A 107 -2.61 17.37 -11.23
N GLU A 108 -1.66 18.06 -11.90
CA GLU A 108 -0.50 17.40 -12.51
C GLU A 108 0.42 16.79 -11.46
N ASP A 109 0.68 17.51 -10.36
CA ASP A 109 1.53 17.01 -9.28
C ASP A 109 0.92 15.77 -8.62
N ILE A 110 -0.39 15.81 -8.34
CA ILE A 110 -1.15 14.66 -7.80
C ILE A 110 -1.02 13.44 -8.73
N LEU A 111 -1.18 13.62 -10.04
CA LEU A 111 -1.06 12.52 -11.00
C LEU A 111 0.38 11.99 -11.09
N ARG A 112 1.40 12.84 -10.95
CA ARG A 112 2.81 12.41 -10.88
C ARG A 112 3.09 11.61 -9.62
N MET A 113 2.54 12.03 -8.49
CA MET A 113 2.62 11.30 -7.22
C MET A 113 1.91 9.95 -7.29
N ALA A 114 0.74 9.89 -7.94
CA ALA A 114 0.02 8.64 -8.20
C ALA A 114 0.87 7.66 -9.02
N ILE A 115 1.44 8.10 -10.14
CA ILE A 115 2.31 7.26 -10.98
C ILE A 115 3.53 6.74 -10.19
N GLY A 116 4.11 7.57 -9.31
CA GLY A 116 5.19 7.15 -8.42
C GLY A 116 4.78 6.02 -7.50
N GLN A 117 3.64 6.19 -6.81
CA GLN A 117 3.10 5.18 -5.88
C GLN A 117 2.78 3.86 -6.56
N GLU A 118 2.13 3.89 -7.72
CA GLU A 118 1.81 2.66 -8.47
C GLU A 118 3.07 1.93 -8.90
N LYS A 119 4.07 2.68 -9.37
CA LYS A 119 5.34 2.09 -9.78
C LYS A 119 6.04 1.42 -8.59
N ASP A 120 6.08 2.08 -7.43
CA ASP A 120 6.74 1.54 -6.25
C ASP A 120 5.98 0.31 -5.71
N SER A 121 4.64 0.32 -5.79
CA SER A 121 3.78 -0.83 -5.42
C SER A 121 3.96 -2.04 -6.34
N ILE A 122 4.22 -1.83 -7.65
CA ILE A 122 4.48 -2.91 -8.62
C ILE A 122 5.89 -3.50 -8.48
N VAL A 123 6.88 -2.69 -8.12
CA VAL A 123 8.28 -3.12 -8.00
C VAL A 123 8.53 -3.89 -6.71
N PHE A 124 7.75 -3.59 -5.67
CA PHE A 124 7.80 -4.25 -4.37
C PHE A 124 7.28 -5.70 -4.45
#